data_AF-A0A9W5X301-F1
#
_entry.id   AF-A0A9W5X301-F1
#
_cell.length_a   1.000
_cell.length_b   1.000
_cell.length_c   1.000
_cell.angle_alpha   90.00
_cell.angle_beta   90.00
_cell.angle_gamma   90.00
#
_symmetry.space_group_name_H-M   'P 1'
#
loop_
_entity.id
_entity.type
_entity.pdbx_description
1 polymer ?
#
loop_
_entity_poly.entity_id
_entity_poly.type
_entity_poly.pdbx_seq_one_letter_code
_entity_poly.pdbx_strand_id
1 'polypeptide(L)'
;MTGLIEFRDDGAGYLAWLAAHPEGYVINIARSHNATHARVHHASCRTISGQIPVGSAWTGPYVKVCAEDLAELEQWAIEILGQPISPCGTCRPASGGGQPTSTKQTERAAGPRAYPSGGDKPAAGEPAPIRDDGGSPKTVPFSADPLTVAVPMPEGRCFIHGPATDSPVVEAWADDYIRFERRPSWQEHLRSEIRSRCGQLVPSAGQVLHATFFGPKLPNADVENLALYYIDSFKTAGRNGIRFEYGAVAPPTPDGAERSFCYRYELVPRSGSFTHWQEGRTLASFDWTDLGDFVGEKKLAQVWLALAQSQVELAEPACAPETPFAVRVQVRPPHGRQPVLGNLVKGIFDGVISAFQAHADTTVLPEVVARIATVLPADPAEIEKHLLDQRRAVLGVLPRLVSPYRESVKWDPADHWCVAGELLAADQVGPHWAIKGELIEVTR
;
A
#
# COMPACT_ATOMS: atom_id res chain seq x y z
N MET A 1 -10.99 -16.62 17.23
CA MET A 1 -9.86 -17.56 17.27
C MET A 1 -9.53 -17.85 15.83
N THR A 2 -8.39 -17.37 15.34
CA THR A 2 -7.98 -17.50 13.94
C THR A 2 -7.58 -18.95 13.65
N GLY A 3 -8.21 -19.57 12.65
CA GLY A 3 -8.02 -20.99 12.29
C GLY A 3 -6.82 -21.26 11.37
N LEU A 4 -5.91 -20.29 11.25
CA LEU A 4 -4.82 -20.31 10.28
C LEU A 4 -3.56 -20.98 10.85
N ILE A 5 -3.03 -21.97 10.13
CA ILE A 5 -1.90 -22.80 10.55
C ILE A 5 -0.84 -22.85 9.45
N GLU A 6 0.41 -22.49 9.78
CA GLU A 6 1.56 -22.70 8.89
C GLU A 6 2.28 -24.01 9.25
N PHE A 7 2.42 -24.90 8.26
CA PHE A 7 3.25 -26.09 8.37
C PHE A 7 4.62 -25.86 7.70
N ARG A 8 5.68 -26.01 8.50
CA ARG A 8 7.09 -25.90 8.11
C ARG A 8 7.84 -27.11 8.61
N ASP A 9 8.54 -27.82 7.71
CA ASP A 9 9.21 -29.10 7.98
C ASP A 9 8.29 -30.21 8.55
N ASP A 10 6.97 -29.97 8.62
CA ASP A 10 6.00 -30.90 9.17
C ASP A 10 5.04 -31.42 8.08
N GLY A 11 5.53 -32.36 7.29
CA GLY A 11 4.72 -33.02 6.26
C GLY A 11 3.63 -33.92 6.84
N ALA A 12 3.85 -34.50 8.04
CA ALA A 12 2.91 -35.41 8.68
C ALA A 12 1.71 -34.65 9.25
N GLY A 13 1.96 -33.53 9.94
CA GLY A 13 0.92 -32.63 10.43
C GLY A 13 0.12 -32.00 9.28
N TYR A 14 0.78 -31.60 8.20
CA TYR A 14 0.09 -31.10 7.00
C TYR A 14 -0.85 -32.14 6.39
N LEU A 15 -0.41 -33.40 6.26
CA LEU A 15 -1.26 -34.48 5.73
C LEU A 15 -2.43 -34.82 6.66
N ALA A 16 -2.19 -34.82 7.97
CA ALA A 16 -3.25 -34.99 8.96
C ALA A 16 -4.29 -33.86 8.87
N TRP A 17 -3.83 -32.62 8.67
CA TRP A 17 -4.71 -31.47 8.48
C TRP A 17 -5.55 -31.60 7.21
N LEU A 18 -4.96 -31.99 6.07
CA LEU A 18 -5.72 -32.23 4.83
C LEU A 18 -6.79 -33.32 4.98
N ALA A 19 -6.51 -34.38 5.75
CA ALA A 19 -7.46 -35.45 6.00
C ALA A 19 -8.63 -35.01 6.89
N ALA A 20 -8.37 -34.11 7.84
CA ALA A 20 -9.39 -33.55 8.74
C ALA A 20 -10.21 -32.42 8.11
N HIS A 21 -9.67 -31.69 7.13
CA HIS A 21 -10.30 -30.50 6.52
C HIS A 21 -10.40 -30.64 4.99
N PRO A 22 -11.24 -31.56 4.48
CA PRO A 22 -11.34 -31.83 3.03
C PRO A 22 -11.85 -30.64 2.21
N GLU A 23 -12.60 -29.73 2.84
CA GLU A 23 -13.14 -28.49 2.26
C GLU A 23 -12.27 -27.25 2.57
N GLY A 24 -11.12 -27.44 3.23
CA GLY A 24 -10.23 -26.36 3.60
C GLY A 24 -9.42 -25.83 2.42
N TYR A 25 -8.63 -24.80 2.68
CA TYR A 25 -7.80 -24.13 1.69
C TYR A 25 -6.32 -24.15 2.11
N VAL A 26 -5.43 -24.10 1.11
CA VAL A 26 -3.99 -24.15 1.33
C VAL A 26 -3.26 -23.20 0.38
N ILE A 27 -2.42 -22.32 0.92
CA ILE A 27 -1.38 -21.63 0.16
C ILE A 27 -0.11 -22.47 0.16
N ASN A 28 0.36 -22.82 -1.03
CA ASN A 28 1.70 -23.36 -1.21
C ASN A 28 2.65 -22.22 -1.59
N ILE A 29 3.62 -21.87 -0.75
CA ILE A 29 4.52 -20.73 -0.95
C ILE A 29 5.96 -21.06 -0.57
N ALA A 30 6.94 -20.41 -1.23
CA ALA A 30 8.34 -20.60 -0.89
C ALA A 30 8.62 -20.21 0.57
N ARG A 31 9.60 -20.86 1.21
CA ARG A 31 9.98 -20.57 2.62
C ARG A 31 10.27 -19.10 2.92
N SER A 32 10.80 -18.38 1.94
CA SER A 32 11.10 -16.95 2.02
C SER A 32 9.87 -16.06 1.85
N HIS A 33 8.67 -16.64 1.79
CA HIS A 33 7.42 -15.96 1.46
C HIS A 33 7.46 -15.25 0.10
N ASN A 34 8.26 -15.75 -0.84
CA ASN A 34 8.25 -15.26 -2.22
C ASN A 34 6.98 -15.75 -2.93
N ALA A 35 6.13 -14.80 -3.31
CA ALA A 35 4.81 -15.06 -3.89
C ALA A 35 4.81 -15.36 -5.41
N THR A 36 5.97 -15.41 -6.07
CA THR A 36 6.09 -15.56 -7.55
C THR A 36 5.42 -16.85 -8.05
N HIS A 37 5.63 -17.95 -7.33
CA HIS A 37 5.04 -19.25 -7.66
C HIS A 37 3.95 -19.69 -6.69
N ALA A 38 3.55 -18.81 -5.75
CA ALA A 38 2.52 -19.14 -4.78
C ALA A 38 1.17 -19.31 -5.45
N ARG A 39 0.38 -20.28 -4.99
CA ARG A 39 -1.01 -20.50 -5.43
C ARG A 39 -1.88 -20.85 -4.23
N VAL A 40 -3.12 -20.37 -4.25
CA VAL A 40 -4.17 -20.84 -3.34
C VAL A 40 -4.79 -22.10 -3.92
N HIS A 41 -4.91 -23.15 -3.12
CA HIS A 41 -5.47 -24.44 -3.47
C HIS A 41 -6.66 -24.76 -2.57
N HIS A 42 -7.59 -25.55 -3.09
CA HIS A 42 -8.51 -26.31 -2.25
C HIS A 42 -7.79 -27.54 -1.68
N ALA A 43 -8.12 -27.99 -0.47
CA ALA A 43 -7.44 -29.10 0.22
C ALA A 43 -7.47 -30.41 -0.60
N SER A 44 -8.54 -30.64 -1.36
CA SER A 44 -8.64 -31.78 -2.28
C SER A 44 -7.80 -31.67 -3.57
N CYS A 45 -7.05 -30.57 -3.77
CA CYS A 45 -6.29 -30.36 -5.00
C CYS A 45 -5.14 -31.35 -5.15
N ARG A 46 -5.22 -32.20 -6.19
CA ARG A 46 -4.22 -33.24 -6.49
C ARG A 46 -2.76 -32.78 -6.60
N THR A 47 -2.50 -31.49 -6.86
CA THR A 47 -1.12 -30.96 -6.95
C THR A 47 -0.49 -30.73 -5.58
N ILE A 48 -1.29 -30.76 -4.51
CA ILE A 48 -0.85 -30.61 -3.12
C ILE A 48 -1.24 -31.82 -2.23
N SER A 49 -1.98 -32.78 -2.77
CA SER A 49 -2.42 -34.00 -2.07
C SER A 49 -2.11 -35.32 -2.81
N GLY A 50 -1.45 -35.28 -3.98
CA GLY A 50 -1.08 -36.46 -4.78
C GLY A 50 0.17 -37.21 -4.28
N GLN A 51 0.51 -38.37 -4.84
CA GLN A 51 1.71 -39.10 -4.39
C GLN A 51 3.02 -38.34 -4.67
N ILE A 52 3.81 -38.09 -3.63
CA ILE A 52 5.18 -37.60 -3.76
C ILE A 52 6.15 -38.79 -3.94
N PRO A 53 7.20 -38.66 -4.77
CA PRO A 53 8.29 -39.66 -4.86
C PRO A 53 8.94 -39.95 -3.50
N VAL A 54 9.26 -41.22 -3.24
CA VAL A 54 9.90 -41.66 -1.99
C VAL A 54 11.18 -40.84 -1.72
N GLY A 55 11.23 -40.19 -0.56
CA GLY A 55 12.35 -39.33 -0.13
C GLY A 55 12.14 -37.82 -0.33
N SER A 56 10.99 -37.38 -0.86
CA SER A 56 10.62 -35.97 -0.95
C SER A 56 9.60 -35.57 0.13
N ALA A 57 9.65 -34.33 0.61
CA ALA A 57 8.78 -33.80 1.66
C ALA A 57 7.85 -32.69 1.12
N TRP A 58 6.58 -32.69 1.57
CA TRP A 58 5.59 -31.67 1.21
C TRP A 58 5.98 -30.24 1.62
N THR A 59 6.80 -30.12 2.65
CA THR A 59 7.23 -28.88 3.31
C THR A 59 8.73 -28.63 3.15
N GLY A 60 9.34 -29.12 2.06
CA GLY A 60 10.76 -28.93 1.74
C GLY A 60 11.10 -27.46 1.44
N PRO A 61 11.30 -27.05 0.17
CA PRO A 61 11.57 -25.63 -0.16
C PRO A 61 10.35 -24.70 0.02
N TYR A 62 9.19 -25.25 0.40
CA TYR A 62 7.91 -24.55 0.53
C TYR A 62 7.34 -24.70 1.95
N VAL A 63 6.56 -23.72 2.38
CA VAL A 63 5.66 -23.82 3.53
C VAL A 63 4.21 -23.89 3.06
N LYS A 64 3.35 -24.52 3.89
CA LYS A 64 1.92 -24.66 3.62
C LYS A 64 1.17 -23.84 4.64
N VAL A 65 0.42 -22.84 4.20
CA VAL A 65 -0.46 -22.07 5.08
C VAL A 65 -1.86 -22.54 4.83
N CYS A 66 -2.51 -23.04 5.88
CA CYS A 66 -3.79 -23.72 5.81
C CYS A 66 -4.84 -22.96 6.62
N ALA A 67 -6.06 -22.86 6.09
CA ALA A 67 -7.21 -22.37 6.83
C ALA A 67 -8.49 -23.06 6.33
N GLU A 68 -9.52 -23.11 7.15
CA GLU A 68 -10.83 -23.64 6.76
C GLU A 68 -11.59 -22.65 5.85
N ASP A 69 -11.36 -21.35 6.02
CA ASP A 69 -11.96 -20.29 5.22
C ASP A 69 -10.94 -19.68 4.24
N LEU A 70 -11.37 -19.50 2.99
CA LEU A 70 -10.59 -18.86 1.95
C LEU A 70 -10.29 -17.39 2.30
N ALA A 71 -11.25 -16.70 2.92
CA ALA A 71 -11.08 -15.30 3.31
C ALA A 71 -9.93 -15.12 4.31
N GLU A 72 -9.70 -16.09 5.20
CA GLU A 72 -8.58 -16.06 6.14
C GLU A 72 -7.21 -16.21 5.45
N LEU A 73 -7.11 -17.06 4.41
CA LEU A 73 -5.88 -17.18 3.62
C LEU A 73 -5.65 -15.98 2.71
N GLU A 74 -6.71 -15.40 2.16
CA GLU A 74 -6.62 -14.16 1.38
C GLU A 74 -6.16 -13.00 2.27
N GLN A 75 -6.73 -12.87 3.47
CA GLN A 75 -6.33 -11.89 4.46
C GLN A 75 -4.86 -12.08 4.88
N TRP A 76 -4.45 -13.32 5.18
CA TRP A 76 -3.04 -13.60 5.48
C TRP A 76 -2.10 -13.26 4.32
N ALA A 77 -2.50 -13.55 3.07
CA ALA A 77 -1.71 -13.19 1.89
C ALA A 77 -1.56 -11.65 1.77
N ILE A 78 -2.63 -10.90 2.05
CA ILE A 78 -2.60 -9.44 2.06
C ILE A 78 -1.70 -8.91 3.18
N GLU A 79 -1.81 -9.45 4.40
CA GLU A 79 -1.04 -9.01 5.55
C GLU A 79 0.46 -9.31 5.43
N ILE A 80 0.81 -10.51 4.96
CA ILE A 80 2.20 -11.00 4.95
C ILE A 80 2.91 -10.67 3.62
N LEU A 81 2.17 -10.65 2.51
CA LEU A 81 2.73 -10.51 1.16
C LEU A 81 2.35 -9.19 0.49
N GLY A 82 1.49 -8.37 1.12
CA GLY A 82 1.00 -7.10 0.58
C GLY A 82 0.05 -7.26 -0.60
N GLN A 83 -0.36 -8.49 -0.94
CA GLN A 83 -1.18 -8.78 -2.12
C GLN A 83 -1.86 -10.16 -2.05
N PRO A 84 -3.02 -10.34 -2.71
CA PRO A 84 -3.66 -11.65 -2.81
C PRO A 84 -2.84 -12.61 -3.67
N ILE A 85 -2.89 -13.91 -3.35
CA ILE A 85 -2.26 -14.97 -4.14
C ILE A 85 -3.25 -15.51 -5.15
N SER A 86 -2.81 -15.69 -6.40
CA SER A 86 -3.67 -16.21 -7.45
C SER A 86 -4.15 -17.65 -7.15
N PRO A 87 -5.42 -17.97 -7.46
CA PRO A 87 -5.93 -19.33 -7.30
C PRO A 87 -5.21 -20.31 -8.23
N CYS A 88 -5.08 -21.56 -7.80
CA CYS A 88 -4.54 -22.62 -8.61
C CYS A 88 -5.45 -22.88 -9.81
N GLY A 89 -4.88 -22.84 -11.03
CA GLY A 89 -5.64 -23.12 -12.25
C GLY A 89 -6.19 -24.55 -12.36
N THR A 90 -5.69 -25.48 -11.52
CA THR A 90 -6.12 -26.89 -11.51
C THR A 90 -7.37 -27.12 -10.65
N CYS A 91 -7.41 -26.61 -9.42
CA CYS A 91 -8.58 -26.80 -8.54
C CYS A 91 -9.51 -25.59 -8.49
N ARG A 92 -9.08 -24.42 -8.97
CA ARG A 92 -9.87 -23.18 -9.05
C ARG A 92 -10.73 -22.95 -7.80
N PRO A 93 -10.12 -22.81 -6.61
CA PRO A 93 -10.88 -22.55 -5.40
C PRO A 93 -11.71 -21.29 -5.62
N ALA A 94 -13.02 -21.37 -5.43
CA ALA A 94 -13.94 -20.29 -5.77
C ALA A 94 -13.80 -19.12 -4.78
N SER A 95 -13.55 -17.91 -5.29
CA SER A 95 -13.73 -16.66 -4.53
C SER A 95 -15.23 -16.40 -4.37
N GLY A 96 -15.83 -16.96 -3.33
CA GLY A 96 -17.29 -16.96 -3.14
C GLY A 96 -17.80 -15.78 -2.33
N GLY A 97 -18.23 -14.71 -2.99
CA GLY A 97 -19.38 -13.94 -2.51
C GLY A 97 -20.62 -14.84 -2.59
N GLY A 98 -21.26 -15.09 -1.44
CA GLY A 98 -22.35 -16.04 -1.35
C GLY A 98 -23.60 -15.64 -2.14
N GLN A 99 -24.28 -16.65 -2.70
CA GLN A 99 -25.73 -16.63 -2.82
C GLN A 99 -26.33 -18.02 -2.58
N PRO A 100 -27.57 -18.09 -2.07
CA PRO A 100 -28.13 -19.29 -1.46
C PRO A 100 -28.69 -20.23 -2.52
N THR A 101 -28.51 -21.54 -2.34
CA THR A 101 -29.26 -22.52 -3.12
C THR A 101 -30.18 -23.33 -2.21
N SER A 102 -31.46 -23.00 -2.33
CA SER A 102 -32.59 -23.85 -2.00
C SER A 102 -32.48 -25.21 -2.68
N THR A 103 -32.83 -26.24 -1.92
CA THR A 103 -33.21 -27.60 -2.29
C THR A 103 -33.86 -27.77 -3.67
N LYS A 104 -33.35 -28.72 -4.48
CA LYS A 104 -34.04 -30.00 -4.82
C LYS A 104 -33.30 -30.83 -5.88
N GLN A 105 -33.26 -32.14 -5.60
CA GLN A 105 -33.35 -33.31 -6.50
C GLN A 105 -32.15 -33.63 -7.42
N THR A 106 -31.31 -34.62 -7.08
CA THR A 106 -31.44 -36.10 -7.24
C THR A 106 -31.16 -36.65 -8.64
N GLU A 107 -30.13 -37.49 -8.66
CA GLU A 107 -30.04 -38.83 -9.27
C GLU A 107 -29.31 -39.05 -10.61
N ARG A 108 -28.32 -39.98 -10.50
CA ARG A 108 -27.82 -40.99 -11.46
C ARG A 108 -26.84 -40.52 -12.56
N ALA A 109 -25.83 -41.29 -12.97
CA ALA A 109 -25.28 -42.59 -12.55
C ALA A 109 -23.86 -42.76 -13.15
N ALA A 110 -23.15 -43.77 -12.64
CA ALA A 110 -21.79 -44.19 -12.92
C ALA A 110 -21.48 -44.62 -14.38
N GLY A 111 -20.18 -44.59 -14.72
CA GLY A 111 -19.62 -45.34 -15.85
C GLY A 111 -18.16 -44.96 -16.20
N PRO A 112 -17.16 -45.84 -15.97
CA PRO A 112 -15.74 -45.56 -16.23
C PRO A 112 -15.31 -46.08 -17.62
N ARG A 113 -14.21 -45.52 -18.18
CA ARG A 113 -13.28 -46.08 -19.19
C ARG A 113 -12.61 -44.89 -19.91
N ALA A 114 -11.39 -44.94 -20.43
CA ALA A 114 -10.24 -45.81 -20.33
C ALA A 114 -9.13 -45.03 -21.06
N TYR A 115 -7.88 -45.15 -20.61
CA TYR A 115 -6.71 -44.70 -21.39
C TYR A 115 -6.59 -45.50 -22.68
N PRO A 116 -5.94 -44.93 -23.69
CA PRO A 116 -4.78 -45.62 -24.21
C PRO A 116 -3.52 -44.76 -24.24
N SER A 117 -2.46 -45.46 -23.88
CA SER A 117 -1.03 -45.21 -23.92
C SER A 117 -0.43 -45.24 -25.33
N GLY A 118 0.79 -44.68 -25.44
CA GLY A 118 1.79 -44.98 -26.48
C GLY A 118 2.04 -43.78 -27.40
N GLY A 119 3.14 -43.04 -27.24
CA GLY A 119 4.46 -43.29 -27.86
C GLY A 119 4.69 -42.12 -28.84
N ASP A 120 5.85 -41.51 -29.07
CA ASP A 120 7.24 -41.78 -28.77
C ASP A 120 8.00 -40.44 -28.73
N LYS A 121 9.13 -40.40 -28.01
CA LYS A 121 10.18 -39.39 -28.17
C LYS A 121 10.93 -39.61 -29.49
N PRO A 122 11.61 -38.58 -30.03
CA PRO A 122 13.06 -38.59 -29.87
C PRO A 122 13.67 -37.22 -29.52
N ALA A 123 14.93 -37.29 -29.15
CA ALA A 123 15.73 -36.31 -28.43
C ALA A 123 16.58 -35.40 -29.33
N ALA A 124 16.96 -34.27 -28.73
CA ALA A 124 18.23 -33.55 -28.78
C ALA A 124 18.89 -33.20 -30.14
N GLY A 125 19.13 -31.89 -30.30
CA GLY A 125 20.09 -31.35 -31.26
C GLY A 125 20.31 -29.85 -31.04
N GLU A 126 21.38 -29.50 -30.35
CA GLU A 126 22.12 -28.23 -30.50
C GLU A 126 23.51 -28.63 -31.07
N PRO A 127 24.29 -27.76 -31.77
CA PRO A 127 24.59 -26.39 -31.31
C PRO A 127 24.91 -25.27 -32.35
N ALA A 128 24.78 -24.02 -31.87
CA ALA A 128 25.67 -22.84 -32.05
C ALA A 128 25.74 -22.09 -33.43
N PRO A 129 26.51 -20.97 -33.54
CA PRO A 129 26.10 -19.61 -33.14
C PRO A 129 26.35 -18.55 -34.24
N ILE A 130 25.58 -17.46 -34.33
CA ILE A 130 25.90 -16.36 -35.27
C ILE A 130 25.63 -14.97 -34.67
N ARG A 131 26.75 -14.30 -34.36
CA ARG A 131 27.16 -12.90 -34.60
C ARG A 131 26.35 -11.73 -34.01
N ASP A 132 27.04 -11.16 -33.03
CA ASP A 132 27.24 -9.75 -32.71
C ASP A 132 27.42 -8.87 -33.96
N ASP A 133 26.62 -7.81 -34.09
CA ASP A 133 26.94 -6.64 -34.92
C ASP A 133 26.45 -5.39 -34.18
N GLY A 134 27.42 -4.65 -33.65
CA GLY A 134 27.25 -3.35 -33.02
C GLY A 134 26.87 -2.27 -34.03
N GLY A 135 25.90 -1.45 -33.66
CA GLY A 135 25.52 -0.23 -34.38
C GLY A 135 25.00 0.82 -33.42
N SER A 136 25.88 1.72 -32.97
CA SER A 136 25.52 2.97 -32.30
C SER A 136 24.84 3.97 -33.26
N PRO A 137 24.10 4.98 -32.73
CA PRO A 137 22.87 5.47 -33.33
C PRO A 137 23.08 6.59 -34.35
N LYS A 138 22.29 6.58 -35.43
CA LYS A 138 22.18 7.72 -36.34
C LYS A 138 21.23 8.76 -35.76
N THR A 139 21.77 9.95 -35.51
CA THR A 139 21.08 11.19 -35.18
C THR A 139 20.20 11.65 -36.35
N VAL A 140 18.93 11.97 -36.07
CA VAL A 140 18.00 12.60 -37.02
C VAL A 140 17.47 13.88 -36.34
N PRO A 141 17.41 15.04 -37.04
CA PRO A 141 17.19 16.32 -36.38
C PRO A 141 15.73 16.57 -36.00
N PHE A 142 15.59 17.36 -34.93
CA PHE A 142 14.38 17.94 -34.36
C PHE A 142 13.57 18.73 -35.41
N SER A 143 12.27 18.44 -35.51
CA SER A 143 11.28 19.34 -36.11
C SER A 143 10.06 19.42 -35.19
N ALA A 144 9.57 20.65 -35.03
CA ALA A 144 8.57 21.09 -34.08
C ALA A 144 7.14 20.59 -34.36
N ASP A 145 6.38 20.48 -33.27
CA ASP A 145 4.92 20.26 -33.11
C ASP A 145 4.03 21.02 -34.13
N PRO A 146 2.79 20.55 -34.43
CA PRO A 146 1.81 20.21 -33.39
C PRO A 146 0.84 19.06 -33.71
N LEU A 147 0.42 18.34 -32.66
CA LEU A 147 -0.96 17.91 -32.37
C LEU A 147 -0.89 16.88 -31.24
N THR A 148 -1.54 17.19 -30.12
CA THR A 148 -1.87 16.25 -29.03
C THR A 148 -2.78 15.14 -29.57
N VAL A 149 -2.18 14.17 -30.25
CA VAL A 149 -2.83 12.90 -30.59
C VAL A 149 -2.84 12.07 -29.33
N ALA A 150 -4.02 11.91 -28.73
CA ALA A 150 -4.23 10.94 -27.67
C ALA A 150 -3.76 9.56 -28.16
N VAL A 151 -2.71 9.03 -27.54
CA VAL A 151 -2.31 7.65 -27.75
C VAL A 151 -3.52 6.78 -27.35
N PRO A 152 -4.04 5.90 -28.24
CA PRO A 152 -5.19 5.09 -27.90
C PRO A 152 -4.82 4.20 -26.71
N MET A 153 -5.44 4.51 -25.57
CA MET A 153 -5.37 3.69 -24.36
C MET A 153 -5.81 2.26 -24.71
N PRO A 154 -5.13 1.23 -24.19
CA PRO A 154 -5.59 -0.14 -24.36
C PRO A 154 -7.00 -0.28 -23.74
N GLU A 155 -7.99 -0.49 -24.60
CA GLU A 155 -9.36 -0.92 -24.30
C GLU A 155 -10.18 -0.06 -23.31
N GLY A 156 -10.24 1.27 -23.44
CA GLY A 156 -11.31 2.08 -22.82
C GLY A 156 -11.41 2.08 -21.27
N ARG A 157 -10.53 1.35 -20.57
CA ARG A 157 -10.56 1.14 -19.11
C ARG A 157 -10.12 2.35 -18.30
N CYS A 158 -9.53 3.31 -18.98
CA CYS A 158 -9.06 4.53 -18.37
C CYS A 158 -9.07 5.68 -19.37
N PHE A 159 -9.26 6.88 -18.85
CA PHE A 159 -9.27 8.12 -19.59
C PHE A 159 -8.44 9.15 -18.81
N ILE A 160 -7.66 9.97 -19.49
CA ILE A 160 -6.84 11.00 -18.84
C ILE A 160 -6.90 12.31 -19.62
N HIS A 161 -7.02 13.41 -18.88
CA HIS A 161 -7.17 14.76 -19.38
C HIS A 161 -6.19 15.72 -18.68
N GLY A 162 -5.79 16.78 -19.40
CA GLY A 162 -4.91 17.84 -18.91
C GLY A 162 -3.43 17.45 -18.75
N PRO A 163 -2.55 18.39 -18.36
CA PRO A 163 -2.88 19.80 -18.14
C PRO A 163 -3.11 20.54 -19.47
N ALA A 164 -4.01 21.51 -19.48
CA ALA A 164 -4.23 22.42 -20.60
C ALA A 164 -3.60 23.78 -20.30
N THR A 165 -3.35 24.59 -21.34
CA THR A 165 -2.70 25.92 -21.20
C THR A 165 -3.43 26.85 -20.23
N ASP A 166 -4.75 26.72 -20.12
CA ASP A 166 -5.66 27.49 -19.28
C ASP A 166 -6.16 26.74 -18.03
N SER A 167 -5.80 25.46 -17.88
CA SER A 167 -6.21 24.61 -16.76
C SER A 167 -5.05 23.73 -16.29
N PRO A 168 -4.31 24.13 -15.23
CA PRO A 168 -3.20 23.37 -14.66
C PRO A 168 -3.72 22.22 -13.78
N VAL A 169 -4.56 21.38 -14.38
CA VAL A 169 -5.25 20.27 -13.74
C VAL A 169 -5.01 19.01 -14.56
N VAL A 170 -4.64 17.92 -13.90
CA VAL A 170 -4.58 16.57 -14.48
C VAL A 170 -5.68 15.74 -13.85
N GLU A 171 -6.52 15.14 -14.67
CA GLU A 171 -7.59 14.26 -14.22
C GLU A 171 -7.51 12.93 -14.94
N ALA A 172 -7.58 11.84 -14.18
CA ALA A 172 -7.49 10.49 -14.68
C ALA A 172 -8.62 9.65 -14.10
N TRP A 173 -9.43 9.04 -14.97
CA TRP A 173 -10.50 8.13 -14.61
C TRP A 173 -10.09 6.70 -14.96
N ALA A 174 -10.50 5.73 -14.14
CA ALA A 174 -10.16 4.33 -14.33
C ALA A 174 -11.25 3.39 -13.81
N ASP A 175 -11.33 2.20 -14.40
CA ASP A 175 -12.21 1.10 -13.95
C ASP A 175 -11.73 0.48 -12.61
N ASP A 176 -10.43 0.57 -12.33
CA ASP A 176 -9.79 0.05 -11.12
C ASP A 176 -8.70 1.02 -10.66
N TYR A 177 -8.44 1.09 -9.35
CA TYR A 177 -7.36 1.92 -8.83
C TYR A 177 -5.99 1.34 -9.21
N ILE A 178 -5.00 2.23 -9.37
CA ILE A 178 -3.61 1.88 -9.66
C ILE A 178 -3.03 1.10 -8.48
N ARG A 179 -2.65 -0.16 -8.73
CA ARG A 179 -2.13 -1.08 -7.70
C ARG A 179 -0.68 -0.77 -7.35
N PHE A 180 -0.28 -1.12 -6.13
CA PHE A 180 1.10 -0.98 -5.68
C PHE A 180 2.06 -1.94 -6.42
N GLU A 181 1.69 -3.22 -6.50
CA GLU A 181 2.46 -4.27 -7.16
C GLU A 181 1.62 -4.99 -8.22
N ARG A 182 2.31 -5.71 -9.13
CA ARG A 182 1.68 -6.50 -10.21
C ARG A 182 0.66 -5.71 -11.03
N ARG A 183 0.97 -4.43 -11.29
CA ARG A 183 0.14 -3.56 -12.14
C ARG A 183 -0.01 -4.16 -13.54
N PRO A 184 -1.24 -4.35 -14.05
CA PRO A 184 -1.44 -4.68 -15.45
C PRO A 184 -0.91 -3.55 -16.35
N SER A 185 -0.60 -3.88 -17.59
CA SER A 185 0.01 -2.93 -18.55
C SER A 185 -0.76 -1.62 -18.69
N TRP A 186 -2.10 -1.66 -18.67
CA TRP A 186 -2.95 -0.47 -18.75
C TRP A 186 -2.81 0.44 -17.52
N GLN A 187 -2.65 -0.11 -16.31
CA GLN A 187 -2.40 0.69 -15.11
C GLN A 187 -1.00 1.29 -15.11
N GLU A 188 0.01 0.55 -15.59
CA GLU A 188 1.36 1.09 -15.72
C GLU A 188 1.40 2.24 -16.74
N HIS A 189 0.64 2.12 -17.84
CA HIS A 189 0.49 3.19 -18.81
C HIS A 189 -0.25 4.40 -18.20
N LEU A 190 -1.39 4.21 -17.54
CA LEU A 190 -2.12 5.30 -16.86
C LEU A 190 -1.24 6.00 -15.83
N ARG A 191 -0.54 5.24 -14.98
CA ARG A 191 0.41 5.77 -14.00
C ARG A 191 1.51 6.59 -14.67
N SER A 192 2.07 6.10 -15.78
CA SER A 192 3.11 6.81 -16.54
C SER A 192 2.58 8.12 -17.13
N GLU A 193 1.35 8.12 -17.64
CA GLU A 193 0.69 9.33 -18.15
C GLU A 193 0.43 10.36 -17.03
N ILE A 194 -0.10 9.93 -15.88
CA ILE A 194 -0.28 10.81 -14.71
C ILE A 194 1.06 11.43 -14.30
N ARG A 195 2.12 10.62 -14.17
CA ARG A 195 3.48 11.08 -13.82
C ARG A 195 4.00 12.13 -14.81
N SER A 196 3.90 11.83 -16.11
CA SER A 196 4.36 12.72 -17.18
C SER A 196 3.63 14.07 -17.14
N ARG A 197 2.30 14.04 -17.02
CA ARG A 197 1.44 15.23 -17.00
C ARG A 197 1.60 16.05 -15.71
N CYS A 198 1.69 15.39 -14.56
CA CYS A 198 1.99 16.07 -13.30
C CYS A 198 3.40 16.70 -13.30
N GLY A 199 4.35 16.11 -14.04
CA GLY A 199 5.68 16.69 -14.25
C GLY A 199 5.66 18.05 -14.96
N GLN A 200 4.58 18.37 -15.69
CA GLN A 200 4.38 19.65 -16.38
C GLN A 200 3.72 20.71 -15.48
N LEU A 201 3.18 20.33 -14.32
CA LEU A 201 2.62 21.26 -13.35
C LEU A 201 3.75 21.98 -12.60
N VAL A 202 3.96 23.26 -12.91
CA VAL A 202 4.98 24.10 -12.26
C VAL A 202 4.30 25.13 -11.35
N PRO A 203 4.34 24.97 -10.02
CA PRO A 203 3.66 25.89 -9.11
C PRO A 203 4.38 27.24 -9.00
N SER A 204 3.62 28.34 -8.98
CA SER A 204 4.13 29.62 -8.46
C SER A 204 4.38 29.54 -6.96
N ALA A 205 5.11 30.49 -6.37
CA ALA A 205 5.51 30.46 -4.94
C ALA A 205 4.31 30.33 -3.97
N GLY A 206 3.15 30.87 -4.35
CA GLY A 206 1.91 30.80 -3.57
C GLY A 206 1.04 29.58 -3.86
N GLN A 207 1.49 28.62 -4.68
CA GLN A 207 0.73 27.44 -5.06
C GLN A 207 1.33 26.15 -4.51
N VAL A 208 0.47 25.17 -4.25
CA VAL A 208 0.81 23.81 -3.83
C VAL A 208 0.12 22.80 -4.74
N LEU A 209 0.66 21.58 -4.82
CA LEU A 209 -0.05 20.48 -5.47
C LEU A 209 -1.18 20.01 -4.56
N HIS A 210 -2.38 19.89 -5.09
CA HIS A 210 -3.51 19.24 -4.44
C HIS A 210 -3.89 17.97 -5.20
N ALA A 211 -3.79 16.83 -4.53
CA ALA A 211 -4.04 15.50 -5.06
C ALA A 211 -5.29 14.88 -4.43
N THR A 212 -6.33 14.66 -5.22
CA THR A 212 -7.58 14.08 -4.73
C THR A 212 -7.80 12.70 -5.35
N PHE A 213 -8.07 11.71 -4.50
CA PHE A 213 -8.51 10.39 -4.94
C PHE A 213 -10.00 10.22 -4.72
N PHE A 214 -10.71 9.70 -5.73
CA PHE A 214 -12.13 9.38 -5.69
C PHE A 214 -12.34 7.92 -6.05
N GLY A 215 -13.36 7.32 -5.44
CA GLY A 215 -13.75 5.94 -5.67
C GLY A 215 -13.67 5.10 -4.40
N PRO A 216 -14.20 3.87 -4.41
CA PRO A 216 -14.19 3.01 -3.23
C PRO A 216 -12.74 2.66 -2.85
N LYS A 217 -12.36 2.86 -1.58
CA LYS A 217 -11.10 2.37 -1.02
C LYS A 217 -11.33 1.13 -0.16
N LEU A 218 -10.32 0.26 -0.06
CA LEU A 218 -10.34 -0.80 0.96
C LEU A 218 -10.37 -0.17 2.36
N PRO A 219 -10.99 -0.80 3.37
CA PRO A 219 -11.13 -0.20 4.71
C PRO A 219 -9.80 0.29 5.29
N ASN A 220 -8.75 -0.51 5.13
CA ASN A 220 -7.38 -0.26 5.60
C ASN A 220 -6.47 0.43 4.57
N ALA A 221 -7.00 0.92 3.44
CA ALA A 221 -6.18 1.63 2.46
C ALA A 221 -6.03 3.09 2.84
N ASP A 222 -4.80 3.58 2.72
CA ASP A 222 -4.46 4.97 3.04
C ASP A 222 -4.63 5.86 1.81
N VAL A 223 -5.09 7.08 2.05
CA VAL A 223 -5.43 8.01 0.97
C VAL A 223 -4.18 8.52 0.28
N GLU A 224 -3.11 8.80 1.03
CA GLU A 224 -1.82 9.21 0.47
C GLU A 224 -1.17 8.07 -0.32
N ASN A 225 -1.43 6.81 0.05
CA ASN A 225 -0.98 5.68 -0.73
C ASN A 225 -1.61 5.66 -2.13
N LEU A 226 -2.95 5.80 -2.18
CA LEU A 226 -3.72 5.80 -3.41
C LEU A 226 -3.48 7.05 -4.27
N ALA A 227 -3.47 8.24 -3.66
CA ALA A 227 -3.34 9.52 -4.35
C ALA A 227 -1.90 9.85 -4.73
N LEU A 228 -0.90 9.41 -3.95
CA LEU A 228 0.49 9.86 -4.08
C LEU A 228 1.49 8.71 -4.25
N TYR A 229 1.68 7.88 -3.22
CA TYR A 229 2.82 6.95 -3.13
C TYR A 229 2.87 5.93 -4.28
N TYR A 230 1.73 5.42 -4.71
CA TYR A 230 1.67 4.47 -5.84
C TYR A 230 1.94 5.13 -7.20
N ILE A 231 1.91 6.47 -7.26
CA ILE A 231 1.94 7.24 -8.50
C ILE A 231 3.33 7.83 -8.73
N ASP A 232 3.75 8.79 -7.91
CA ASP A 232 5.03 9.49 -8.06
C ASP A 232 5.51 10.19 -6.79
N SER A 233 6.74 10.71 -6.86
CA SER A 233 7.31 11.62 -5.86
C SER A 233 6.80 13.07 -5.96
N PHE A 234 6.18 13.44 -7.09
CA PHE A 234 5.69 14.80 -7.40
C PHE A 234 6.75 15.89 -7.17
N LYS A 235 8.01 15.61 -7.48
CA LYS A 235 9.15 16.50 -7.21
C LYS A 235 8.94 17.93 -7.73
N THR A 236 8.39 18.09 -8.93
CA THR A 236 8.16 19.41 -9.53
C THR A 236 6.89 20.06 -9.00
N ALA A 237 5.75 19.37 -9.16
CA ALA A 237 4.43 19.90 -8.80
C ALA A 237 4.29 20.19 -7.30
N GLY A 238 4.85 19.32 -6.46
CA GLY A 238 4.79 19.40 -5.00
C GLY A 238 5.91 20.22 -4.34
N ARG A 239 6.73 20.97 -5.10
CA ARG A 239 7.95 21.61 -4.55
C ARG A 239 7.70 22.62 -3.42
N ASN A 240 6.53 23.25 -3.40
CA ASN A 240 6.15 24.24 -2.37
C ASN A 240 5.27 23.64 -1.27
N GLY A 241 4.67 22.49 -1.54
CA GLY A 241 3.71 21.82 -0.68
C GLY A 241 2.90 20.78 -1.44
N ILE A 242 2.40 19.79 -0.70
CA ILE A 242 1.48 18.76 -1.18
C ILE A 242 0.28 18.73 -0.23
N ARG A 243 -0.92 18.83 -0.78
CA ARG A 243 -2.19 18.58 -0.12
C ARG A 243 -2.81 17.33 -0.74
N PHE A 244 -3.45 16.48 0.04
CA PHE A 244 -4.22 15.36 -0.48
C PHE A 244 -5.56 15.20 0.23
N GLU A 245 -6.55 14.65 -0.47
CA GLU A 245 -7.90 14.41 0.06
C GLU A 245 -8.54 13.15 -0.52
N TYR A 246 -9.38 12.50 0.30
CA TYR A 246 -10.33 11.50 -0.15
C TYR A 246 -11.62 12.19 -0.58
N GLY A 247 -11.85 12.25 -1.88
CA GLY A 247 -12.97 12.97 -2.47
C GLY A 247 -14.31 12.28 -2.27
N ALA A 248 -15.37 13.06 -2.15
CA ALA A 248 -16.73 12.55 -1.96
C ALA A 248 -17.38 12.08 -3.27
N VAL A 249 -17.35 12.93 -4.31
CA VAL A 249 -17.98 12.67 -5.61
C VAL A 249 -16.97 12.99 -6.69
N ALA A 250 -16.68 12.01 -7.55
CA ALA A 250 -15.78 12.19 -8.67
C ALA A 250 -16.38 13.14 -9.72
N PRO A 251 -15.56 13.96 -10.41
CA PRO A 251 -16.02 14.68 -11.60
C PRO A 251 -16.49 13.69 -12.67
N PRO A 252 -17.50 14.05 -13.49
CA PRO A 252 -17.98 13.18 -14.56
C PRO A 252 -16.88 12.97 -15.61
N THR A 253 -16.80 11.75 -16.16
CA THR A 253 -15.80 11.48 -17.19
C THR A 253 -16.14 12.20 -18.49
N PRO A 254 -15.19 12.91 -19.13
CA PRO A 254 -15.48 13.71 -20.34
C PRO A 254 -16.00 12.91 -21.54
N ASP A 255 -15.67 11.62 -21.63
CA ASP A 255 -16.14 10.72 -22.69
C ASP A 255 -17.52 10.10 -22.40
N GLY A 256 -18.14 10.44 -21.27
CA GLY A 256 -19.44 9.94 -20.83
C GLY A 256 -19.44 8.51 -20.30
N ALA A 257 -18.29 7.82 -20.26
CA ALA A 257 -18.21 6.48 -19.70
C ALA A 257 -18.16 6.52 -18.17
N GLU A 258 -18.93 5.63 -17.53
CA GLU A 258 -18.88 5.45 -16.08
C GLU A 258 -17.60 4.72 -15.69
N ARG A 259 -16.80 5.36 -14.81
CA ARG A 259 -15.58 4.79 -14.24
C ARG A 259 -15.58 5.00 -12.74
N SER A 260 -15.26 3.95 -12.00
CA SER A 260 -15.41 3.92 -10.53
C SER A 260 -14.34 4.71 -9.78
N PHE A 261 -13.22 5.04 -10.43
CA PHE A 261 -12.08 5.69 -9.82
C PHE A 261 -11.69 6.95 -10.57
N CYS A 262 -11.31 8.00 -9.83
CA CYS A 262 -10.77 9.22 -10.38
C CYS A 262 -9.58 9.71 -9.55
N TYR A 263 -8.56 10.23 -10.23
CA TYR A 263 -7.41 10.92 -9.67
C TYR A 263 -7.40 12.34 -10.20
N ARG A 264 -7.31 13.33 -9.32
CA ARG A 264 -7.22 14.73 -9.70
C ARG A 264 -5.98 15.36 -9.09
N TYR A 265 -5.19 16.04 -9.90
CA TYR A 265 -3.99 16.77 -9.49
C TYR A 265 -4.05 18.19 -10.00
N GLU A 266 -4.09 19.16 -9.11
CA GLU A 266 -4.24 20.57 -9.46
C GLU A 266 -3.30 21.47 -8.66
N LEU A 267 -2.99 22.64 -9.21
CA LEU A 267 -2.23 23.68 -8.51
C LEU A 267 -3.17 24.68 -7.86
N VAL A 268 -3.24 24.66 -6.53
CA VAL A 268 -4.16 25.50 -5.73
C VAL A 268 -3.39 26.50 -4.86
N PRO A 269 -4.03 27.58 -4.40
CA PRO A 269 -3.44 28.48 -3.43
C PRO A 269 -2.98 27.76 -2.15
N ARG A 270 -1.77 28.08 -1.70
CA ARG A 270 -1.16 27.57 -0.47
C ARG A 270 -2.02 27.84 0.77
N SER A 271 -2.73 28.96 0.81
CA SER A 271 -3.63 29.35 1.90
C SER A 271 -5.00 28.69 1.85
N GLY A 272 -5.27 27.82 0.86
CA GLY A 272 -6.55 27.12 0.75
C GLY A 272 -6.77 26.10 1.86
N SER A 273 -8.03 25.73 2.07
CA SER A 273 -8.44 24.63 2.95
C SER A 273 -8.59 23.32 2.17
N PHE A 274 -9.00 22.27 2.88
CA PHE A 274 -9.60 21.10 2.26
C PHE A 274 -10.91 21.46 1.54
N THR A 275 -11.22 20.74 0.47
CA THR A 275 -12.33 20.96 -0.46
C THR A 275 -13.48 19.98 -0.21
N HIS A 276 -13.16 18.75 0.20
CA HIS A 276 -14.11 17.66 0.40
C HIS A 276 -14.40 17.37 1.88
N TRP A 277 -13.70 18.06 2.77
CA TRP A 277 -13.78 17.86 4.21
C TRP A 277 -13.84 19.21 4.92
N GLN A 278 -14.79 19.32 5.85
CA GLN A 278 -14.88 20.45 6.76
C GLN A 278 -13.97 20.20 7.97
N GLU A 279 -13.06 21.13 8.22
CA GLU A 279 -12.20 21.14 9.41
C GLU A 279 -13.04 21.45 10.66
N GLY A 280 -12.91 20.58 11.66
CA GLY A 280 -13.58 20.69 12.95
C GLY A 280 -12.61 21.06 14.07
N ARG A 281 -12.63 20.29 15.14
CA ARG A 281 -11.83 20.52 16.34
C ARG A 281 -10.39 20.02 16.14
N THR A 282 -9.41 20.84 16.51
CA THR A 282 -8.00 20.40 16.62
C THR A 282 -7.86 19.41 17.77
N LEU A 283 -7.39 18.19 17.48
CA LEU A 283 -7.16 17.10 18.43
C LEU A 283 -5.82 17.25 19.15
N ALA A 284 -4.80 17.64 18.40
CA ALA A 284 -3.48 17.92 18.94
C ALA A 284 -2.74 18.93 18.07
N SER A 285 -1.89 19.73 18.69
CA SER A 285 -0.98 20.65 18.03
C SER A 285 0.43 20.47 18.58
N PHE A 286 1.43 20.73 17.74
CA PHE A 286 2.82 20.70 18.13
C PHE A 286 3.60 21.78 17.38
N ASP A 287 4.44 22.51 18.12
CA ASP A 287 5.33 23.51 17.53
C ASP A 287 6.60 22.86 16.96
N TRP A 288 7.50 23.68 16.42
CA TRP A 288 8.75 23.28 15.80
C TRP A 288 9.53 22.27 16.65
N THR A 289 9.43 21.01 16.25
CA THR A 289 10.08 19.86 16.86
C THR A 289 11.26 19.45 15.99
N ASP A 290 12.44 19.38 16.59
CA ASP A 290 13.68 18.97 15.92
C ASP A 290 13.65 17.46 15.62
N LEU A 291 13.90 17.10 14.35
CA LEU A 291 14.00 15.72 13.89
C LEU A 291 15.45 15.26 13.72
N GLY A 292 16.42 16.15 13.90
CA GLY A 292 17.85 15.93 13.68
C GLY A 292 18.15 15.62 12.21
N ASP A 293 19.02 14.63 12.00
CA ASP A 293 19.33 14.06 10.69
C ASP A 293 18.17 13.19 10.20
N PHE A 294 17.33 13.72 9.32
CA PHE A 294 16.17 13.02 8.79
C PHE A 294 16.54 12.13 7.58
N VAL A 295 16.99 10.90 7.84
CA VAL A 295 17.66 10.04 6.85
C VAL A 295 17.00 8.66 6.71
N GLY A 296 16.83 8.22 5.46
CA GLY A 296 16.60 6.82 5.12
C GLY A 296 15.21 6.25 5.48
N GLU A 297 15.18 4.95 5.80
CA GLU A 297 13.98 4.15 6.13
C GLU A 297 13.45 4.40 7.57
N LYS A 298 14.14 5.22 8.37
CA LYS A 298 13.83 5.46 9.79
C LYS A 298 12.89 6.63 10.06
N LYS A 299 12.47 7.36 9.02
CA LYS A 299 11.75 8.64 9.14
C LYS A 299 10.55 8.59 10.10
N LEU A 300 9.71 7.56 9.96
CA LEU A 300 8.54 7.36 10.80
C LEU A 300 8.93 7.29 12.29
N ALA A 301 9.84 6.38 12.61
CA ALA A 301 10.28 6.16 13.99
C ALA A 301 10.97 7.40 14.58
N GLN A 302 11.71 8.16 13.76
CA GLN A 302 12.32 9.44 14.19
C GLN A 302 11.26 10.50 14.50
N VAL A 303 10.25 10.66 13.64
CA VAL A 303 9.14 11.60 13.86
C VAL A 303 8.35 11.20 15.11
N TRP A 304 8.03 9.91 15.25
CA TRP A 304 7.35 9.38 16.42
C TRP A 304 8.09 9.73 17.71
N LEU A 305 9.38 9.40 17.81
CA LEU A 305 10.17 9.63 19.02
C LEU A 305 10.32 11.13 19.32
N ALA A 306 10.63 11.94 18.30
CA ALA A 306 10.80 13.38 18.47
C ALA A 306 9.53 14.04 19.02
N LEU A 307 8.36 13.66 18.49
CA LEU A 307 7.08 14.13 19.02
C LEU A 307 6.77 13.55 20.39
N ALA A 308 7.03 12.27 20.63
CA ALA A 308 6.85 11.63 21.94
C ALA A 308 7.68 12.30 23.05
N GLN A 309 8.81 12.89 22.69
CA GLN A 309 9.68 13.68 23.58
C GLN A 309 9.29 15.15 23.68
N SER A 310 8.53 15.69 22.72
CA SER A 310 8.18 17.12 22.67
C SER A 310 6.96 17.46 23.53
N GLN A 311 6.87 18.75 23.87
CA GLN A 311 5.63 19.33 24.38
C GLN A 311 4.62 19.48 23.25
N VAL A 312 3.40 19.03 23.52
CA VAL A 312 2.27 19.06 22.59
C VAL A 312 1.04 19.57 23.32
N GLU A 313 0.16 20.25 22.61
CA GLU A 313 -1.16 20.61 23.13
C GLU A 313 -2.15 19.52 22.70
N LEU A 314 -2.94 19.02 23.63
CA LEU A 314 -3.90 17.95 23.41
C LEU A 314 -5.30 18.45 23.75
N ALA A 315 -6.27 18.13 22.91
CA ALA A 315 -7.67 18.37 23.21
C ALA A 315 -8.27 17.21 24.01
N GLU A 316 -9.17 17.55 24.94
CA GLU A 316 -10.03 16.59 25.62
C GLU A 316 -11.50 16.79 25.21
N PRO A 317 -12.29 15.72 25.04
CA PRO A 317 -11.89 14.31 25.07
C PRO A 317 -11.11 13.89 23.82
N ALA A 318 -10.44 12.72 23.90
CA ALA A 318 -9.85 12.06 22.73
C ALA A 318 -10.90 11.84 21.61
N CYS A 319 -10.42 11.63 20.39
CA CYS A 319 -11.27 11.37 19.24
C CYS A 319 -12.05 10.07 19.43
N ALA A 320 -13.30 10.03 18.98
CA ALA A 320 -14.08 8.80 19.00
C ALA A 320 -13.44 7.77 18.03
N PRO A 321 -13.53 6.45 18.33
CA PRO A 321 -13.03 5.42 17.42
C PRO A 321 -13.62 5.59 16.02
N GLU A 322 -12.83 5.28 15.00
CA GLU A 322 -13.26 5.30 13.59
C GLU A 322 -13.69 6.68 13.06
N THR A 323 -13.28 7.75 13.74
CA THR A 323 -13.56 9.12 13.29
C THR A 323 -12.53 9.56 12.26
N PRO A 324 -12.96 10.06 11.09
CA PRO A 324 -12.05 10.64 10.11
C PRO A 324 -11.31 11.87 10.67
N PHE A 325 -10.03 11.96 10.36
CA PHE A 325 -9.21 13.11 10.73
C PHE A 325 -8.33 13.57 9.57
N ALA A 326 -7.77 14.75 9.72
CA ALA A 326 -6.77 15.32 8.83
C ALA A 326 -5.49 15.68 9.58
N VAL A 327 -4.37 15.69 8.85
CA VAL A 327 -3.05 16.05 9.38
C VAL A 327 -2.47 17.19 8.57
N ARG A 328 -2.11 18.30 9.22
CA ARG A 328 -1.41 19.43 8.59
C ARG A 328 -0.02 19.57 9.20
N VAL A 329 1.00 19.54 8.37
CA VAL A 329 2.40 19.61 8.79
C VAL A 329 3.15 20.62 7.94
N GLN A 330 3.98 21.43 8.57
CA GLN A 330 5.02 22.20 7.92
C GLN A 330 6.36 21.53 8.20
N VAL A 331 7.16 21.35 7.16
CA VAL A 331 8.51 20.80 7.27
C VAL A 331 9.54 21.85 6.92
N ARG A 332 10.50 22.02 7.83
CA ARG A 332 11.68 22.86 7.65
C ARG A 332 12.85 21.95 7.29
N PRO A 333 13.40 22.03 6.07
CA PRO A 333 14.63 21.34 5.73
C PRO A 333 15.85 22.08 6.31
N PRO A 334 17.00 21.39 6.43
CA PRO A 334 18.23 22.02 6.84
C PRO A 334 18.82 22.88 5.71
N HIS A 335 19.75 23.76 6.05
CA HIS A 335 20.37 24.66 5.08
C HIS A 335 20.97 23.93 3.87
N GLY A 336 20.69 24.47 2.68
CA GLY A 336 21.21 23.96 1.41
C GLY A 336 20.55 22.65 0.93
N ARG A 337 19.55 22.12 1.65
CA ARG A 337 18.74 20.97 1.20
C ARG A 337 17.43 21.44 0.56
N GLN A 338 17.14 20.92 -0.62
CA GLN A 338 15.80 21.00 -1.22
C GLN A 338 15.11 19.64 -1.09
N PRO A 339 14.07 19.52 -0.24
CA PRO A 339 13.35 18.27 -0.04
C PRO A 339 12.48 17.92 -1.24
N VAL A 340 12.34 16.61 -1.52
CA VAL A 340 11.26 16.12 -2.38
C VAL A 340 10.10 15.74 -1.47
N LEU A 341 9.14 16.64 -1.29
CA LEU A 341 8.08 16.50 -0.28
C LEU A 341 7.27 15.21 -0.43
N GLY A 342 6.99 14.74 -1.66
CA GLY A 342 6.25 13.48 -1.86
C GLY A 342 6.95 12.26 -1.28
N ASN A 343 8.29 12.28 -1.17
CA ASN A 343 9.07 11.21 -0.52
C ASN A 343 9.12 11.33 1.01
N LEU A 344 8.50 12.38 1.58
CA LEU A 344 8.44 12.65 3.02
C LEU A 344 7.03 12.45 3.57
N VAL A 345 5.98 12.65 2.77
CA VAL A 345 4.57 12.57 3.20
C VAL A 345 4.33 11.32 4.05
N LYS A 346 4.57 10.12 3.49
CA LYS A 346 4.29 8.88 4.20
C LYS A 346 5.03 8.78 5.55
N GLY A 347 6.35 8.91 5.54
CA GLY A 347 7.14 8.78 6.77
C GLY A 347 6.82 9.83 7.83
N ILE A 348 6.48 11.06 7.44
CA ILE A 348 6.05 12.11 8.39
C ILE A 348 4.65 11.80 8.93
N PHE A 349 3.70 11.45 8.06
CA PHE A 349 2.31 11.23 8.44
C PHE A 349 2.19 10.02 9.35
N ASP A 350 2.73 8.86 8.94
CA ASP A 350 2.72 7.64 9.75
C ASP A 350 3.36 7.91 11.13
N GLY A 351 4.43 8.70 11.19
CA GLY A 351 5.14 9.03 12.43
C GLY A 351 4.36 9.98 13.33
N VAL A 352 3.73 11.02 12.76
CA VAL A 352 2.84 11.94 13.47
C VAL A 352 1.66 11.17 14.05
N ILE A 353 0.98 10.37 13.23
CA ILE A 353 -0.19 9.57 13.63
C ILE A 353 0.21 8.59 14.73
N SER A 354 1.33 7.89 14.58
CA SER A 354 1.86 7.00 15.62
C SER A 354 2.15 7.71 16.95
N ALA A 355 2.59 8.98 16.94
CA ALA A 355 2.91 9.73 18.15
C ALA A 355 1.67 10.11 19.00
N PHE A 356 0.49 10.04 18.39
CA PHE A 356 -0.80 10.34 19.01
C PHE A 356 -1.69 9.10 19.15
N GLN A 357 -1.07 7.92 19.12
CA GLN A 357 -1.67 6.63 19.43
C GLN A 357 -0.84 5.91 20.50
N ALA A 358 -1.48 4.99 21.23
CA ALA A 358 -0.77 4.13 22.18
C ALA A 358 -0.87 2.66 21.76
N HIS A 359 0.14 1.90 22.14
CA HIS A 359 0.25 0.46 21.98
C HIS A 359 -0.36 -0.26 23.20
N ALA A 360 -1.10 -1.36 22.98
CA ALA A 360 -1.69 -2.16 24.07
C ALA A 360 -1.05 -3.54 24.30
N ASP A 361 -0.54 -4.20 23.26
CA ASP A 361 -0.03 -5.58 23.36
C ASP A 361 1.33 -5.68 24.06
N THR A 362 1.29 -5.84 25.39
CA THR A 362 2.50 -6.00 26.21
C THR A 362 3.27 -7.28 25.93
N THR A 363 2.73 -8.26 25.18
CA THR A 363 3.40 -9.53 24.91
C THR A 363 4.56 -9.39 23.93
N VAL A 364 4.44 -8.47 22.95
CA VAL A 364 5.48 -8.19 21.95
C VAL A 364 6.39 -7.03 22.36
N LEU A 365 6.01 -6.30 23.41
CA LEU A 365 6.62 -5.05 23.81
C LEU A 365 8.14 -5.16 24.09
N PRO A 366 8.66 -6.17 24.83
CA PRO A 366 10.10 -6.27 25.06
C PRO A 366 10.91 -6.41 23.77
N GLU A 367 10.41 -7.19 22.81
CA GLU A 367 11.07 -7.40 21.52
C GLU A 367 10.99 -6.16 20.63
N VAL A 368 9.81 -5.52 20.55
CA VAL A 368 9.60 -4.28 19.80
C VAL A 368 10.50 -3.18 20.32
N VAL A 369 10.54 -2.97 21.64
CA VAL A 369 11.38 -1.97 22.30
C VAL A 369 12.85 -2.21 22.00
N ALA A 370 13.33 -3.45 22.16
CA ALA A 370 14.72 -3.80 21.88
C ALA A 370 15.09 -3.48 20.42
N ARG A 371 14.22 -3.81 19.46
CA ARG A 371 14.45 -3.54 18.03
C ARG A 371 14.42 -2.04 17.71
N ILE A 372 13.48 -1.27 18.26
CA ILE A 372 13.45 0.19 18.09
C ILE A 372 14.72 0.84 18.66
N ALA A 373 15.20 0.39 19.82
CA ALA A 373 16.43 0.90 20.45
C ALA A 373 17.69 0.67 19.60
N THR A 374 17.68 -0.31 18.68
CA THR A 374 18.80 -0.48 17.73
C THR A 374 18.84 0.57 16.62
N VAL A 375 17.70 1.21 16.33
CA VAL A 375 17.58 2.14 15.20
C VAL A 375 17.45 3.59 15.63
N LEU A 376 16.95 3.86 16.84
CA LEU A 376 16.78 5.19 17.41
C LEU A 376 17.72 5.43 18.61
N PRO A 377 18.23 6.66 18.80
CA PRO A 377 19.09 7.01 19.93
C PRO A 377 18.26 7.29 21.20
N ALA A 378 17.50 6.30 21.68
CA ALA A 378 16.70 6.40 22.90
C ALA A 378 16.86 5.17 23.80
N ASP A 379 16.68 5.38 25.11
CA ASP A 379 16.74 4.30 26.08
C ASP A 379 15.53 3.35 25.92
N PRO A 380 15.70 2.02 26.04
CA PRO A 380 14.60 1.06 25.98
C PRO A 380 13.42 1.38 26.90
N ALA A 381 13.68 1.82 28.14
CA ALA A 381 12.61 2.15 29.09
C ALA A 381 11.86 3.43 28.69
N GLU A 382 12.54 4.36 28.02
CA GLU A 382 11.90 5.53 27.43
C GLU A 382 10.99 5.14 26.27
N ILE A 383 11.48 4.30 25.34
CA ILE A 383 10.70 3.81 24.20
C ILE A 383 9.45 3.09 24.68
N GLU A 384 9.61 2.20 25.67
CA GLU A 384 8.50 1.46 26.29
C GLU A 384 7.45 2.41 26.88
N LYS A 385 7.90 3.40 27.67
CA LYS A 385 7.03 4.40 28.27
C LYS A 385 6.23 5.17 27.21
N HIS A 386 6.89 5.61 26.14
CA HIS A 386 6.23 6.38 25.08
C HIS A 386 5.23 5.54 24.29
N LEU A 387 5.55 4.27 24.00
CA LEU A 387 4.63 3.36 23.33
C LEU A 387 3.34 3.13 24.15
N LEU A 388 3.44 3.11 25.48
CA LEU A 388 2.31 2.86 26.38
C LEU A 388 1.58 4.14 26.83
N ASP A 389 2.01 5.34 26.40
CA ASP A 389 1.46 6.59 26.94
C ASP A 389 0.07 6.93 26.39
N GLN A 390 -0.96 6.36 27.02
CA GLN A 390 -2.37 6.61 26.67
C GLN A 390 -2.82 8.05 26.88
N ARG A 391 -2.09 8.88 27.66
CA ARG A 391 -2.46 10.28 27.87
C ARG A 391 -2.28 11.12 26.60
N ARG A 392 -1.42 10.66 25.69
CA ARG A 392 -1.16 11.29 24.39
C ARG A 392 -1.99 10.71 23.26
N ALA A 393 -2.72 9.63 23.53
CA ALA A 393 -3.42 8.82 22.53
C ALA A 393 -4.75 9.45 22.09
N VAL A 394 -4.71 10.68 21.55
CA VAL A 394 -5.92 11.38 21.07
C VAL A 394 -6.57 10.69 19.86
N LEU A 395 -5.83 9.83 19.14
CA LEU A 395 -6.33 8.94 18.08
C LEU A 395 -6.61 7.52 18.58
N GLY A 396 -6.59 7.30 19.89
CA GLY A 396 -6.93 6.03 20.52
C GLY A 396 -5.76 5.07 20.74
N VAL A 397 -6.09 3.95 21.40
CA VAL A 397 -5.16 2.88 21.75
C VAL A 397 -5.36 1.72 20.77
N LEU A 398 -4.29 1.27 20.14
CA LEU A 398 -4.31 0.16 19.20
C LEU A 398 -3.85 -1.14 19.88
N PRO A 399 -4.45 -2.30 19.55
CA PRO A 399 -3.94 -3.59 19.97
C PRO A 399 -2.44 -3.72 19.66
N ARG A 400 -2.05 -3.41 18.42
CA ARG A 400 -0.66 -3.38 17.98
C ARG A 400 -0.39 -2.17 17.11
N LEU A 401 0.10 -1.09 17.73
CA LEU A 401 0.68 0.03 16.98
C LEU A 401 2.00 -0.37 16.29
N VAL A 402 2.73 -1.31 16.91
CA VAL A 402 4.05 -1.76 16.44
C VAL A 402 4.16 -3.26 16.64
N SER A 403 4.68 -3.98 15.65
CA SER A 403 4.90 -5.42 15.71
C SER A 403 6.33 -5.78 15.33
N PRO A 404 6.91 -6.88 15.87
CA PRO A 404 8.16 -7.42 15.35
C PRO A 404 8.01 -7.79 13.87
N TYR A 405 8.96 -7.37 13.03
CA TYR A 405 8.95 -7.66 11.61
C TYR A 405 10.35 -7.88 11.06
N ARG A 406 10.64 -9.12 10.64
CA ARG A 406 11.99 -9.54 10.20
C ARG A 406 13.04 -9.17 11.26
N GLU A 407 14.03 -8.35 10.92
CA GLU A 407 15.09 -7.85 11.80
C GLU A 407 14.77 -6.46 12.39
N SER A 408 13.59 -5.91 12.10
CA SER A 408 13.16 -4.58 12.53
C SER A 408 11.73 -4.63 13.10
N VAL A 409 11.01 -3.52 13.07
CA VAL A 409 9.61 -3.42 13.46
C VAL A 409 8.75 -2.99 12.28
N LYS A 410 7.47 -3.35 12.32
CA LYS A 410 6.43 -2.80 11.46
C LYS A 410 5.56 -1.88 12.30
N TRP A 411 5.36 -0.66 11.81
CA TRP A 411 4.42 0.30 12.38
C TRP A 411 3.09 0.14 11.66
N ASP A 412 2.01 0.09 12.42
CA ASP A 412 0.63 -0.08 11.93
C ASP A 412 -0.27 0.99 12.58
N PRO A 413 -0.03 2.29 12.31
CA PRO A 413 -0.91 3.35 12.78
C PRO A 413 -2.31 3.22 12.17
N ALA A 414 -3.31 3.92 12.74
CA ALA A 414 -4.65 3.98 12.15
C ALA A 414 -4.77 5.08 11.08
N ASP A 415 -3.77 5.15 10.20
CA ASP A 415 -3.62 6.13 9.12
C ASP A 415 -4.67 6.01 8.01
N HIS A 416 -5.31 4.84 7.86
CA HIS A 416 -6.49 4.68 6.99
C HIS A 416 -7.70 5.57 7.34
N TRP A 417 -7.75 6.16 8.54
CA TRP A 417 -8.73 7.20 8.94
C TRP A 417 -8.25 8.63 8.67
N CYS A 418 -6.99 8.82 8.26
CA CYS A 418 -6.47 10.09 7.76
C CYS A 418 -7.00 10.33 6.34
N VAL A 419 -8.13 11.02 6.24
CA VAL A 419 -8.84 11.22 4.96
C VAL A 419 -8.37 12.44 4.19
N ALA A 420 -7.62 13.33 4.83
CA ALA A 420 -7.05 14.52 4.22
C ALA A 420 -5.71 14.87 4.87
N GLY A 421 -4.82 15.52 4.12
CA GLY A 421 -3.50 15.82 4.60
C GLY A 421 -2.82 16.97 3.88
N GLU A 422 -1.94 17.66 4.58
CA GLU A 422 -1.13 18.75 4.02
C GLU A 422 0.29 18.70 4.55
N LEU A 423 1.27 18.73 3.64
CA LEU A 423 2.69 18.90 3.94
C LEU A 423 3.23 20.12 3.20
N LEU A 424 3.55 21.19 3.93
CA LEU A 424 4.09 22.43 3.35
C LEU A 424 5.59 22.58 3.62
N ALA A 425 6.33 23.09 2.64
CA ALA A 425 7.70 23.52 2.86
C ALA A 425 7.73 24.86 3.63
N ALA A 426 8.56 24.93 4.67
CA ALA A 426 8.87 26.16 5.39
C ALA A 426 10.31 26.61 5.13
N ASP A 427 10.60 27.86 5.46
CA ASP A 427 11.93 28.45 5.27
C ASP A 427 13.00 27.74 6.12
N GLN A 428 14.18 27.58 5.53
CA GLN A 428 15.37 27.00 6.17
C GLN A 428 15.89 27.95 7.26
N VAL A 429 16.05 27.45 8.49
CA VAL A 429 16.52 28.26 9.63
C VAL A 429 17.77 27.68 10.30
N GLY A 430 18.01 26.37 10.18
CA GLY A 430 19.07 25.70 10.93
C GLY A 430 19.67 24.50 10.22
N PRO A 431 20.55 23.76 10.92
CA PRO A 431 21.26 22.62 10.36
C PRO A 431 20.44 21.33 10.36
N HIS A 432 19.32 21.27 11.06
CA HIS A 432 18.49 20.08 11.21
C HIS A 432 17.13 20.21 10.54
N TRP A 433 16.48 19.08 10.35
CA TRP A 433 15.08 19.03 9.98
C TRP A 433 14.20 19.37 11.18
N ALA A 434 13.10 20.06 10.94
CA ALA A 434 12.09 20.28 11.96
C ALA A 434 10.69 20.21 11.37
N ILE A 435 9.71 19.84 12.19
CA ILE A 435 8.30 19.84 11.82
C ILE A 435 7.48 20.60 12.84
N LYS A 436 6.38 21.20 12.40
CA LYS A 436 5.29 21.66 13.25
C LYS A 436 3.97 21.28 12.61
N GLY A 437 2.90 21.16 13.37
CA GLY A 437 1.65 20.72 12.78
C GLY A 437 0.54 20.50 13.77
N GLU A 438 -0.54 19.94 13.24
CA GLU A 438 -1.76 19.67 13.96
C GLU A 438 -2.52 18.49 13.36
N LEU A 439 -3.35 17.88 14.22
CA LEU A 439 -4.32 16.85 13.89
C LEU A 439 -5.70 17.42 14.10
N ILE A 440 -6.60 17.24 13.15
CA ILE A 440 -7.91 17.92 13.13
C ILE A 440 -9.00 16.88 12.85
N GLU A 441 -10.08 16.88 13.64
CA GLU A 441 -11.29 16.13 13.29
C GLU A 441 -11.90 16.70 12.02
N VAL A 442 -12.38 15.84 11.12
CA VAL A 442 -13.03 16.30 9.89
C VAL A 442 -14.35 15.61 9.66
N THR A 443 -15.27 16.35 9.04
CA THR A 443 -16.59 15.84 8.63
C THR A 443 -16.81 16.12 7.14
N ARG A 444 -17.66 15.32 6.51
CA ARG A 444 -18.08 15.57 5.13
C ARG A 444 -19.10 16.70 5.03
#